data_AF-A0A7W5L278-F1
#
_entry.id   AF-A0A7W5L278-F1
#
_cell.length_a   1.000
_cell.length_b   1.000
_cell.length_c   1.000
_cell.angle_alpha   90.00
_cell.angle_beta   90.00
_cell.angle_gamma   90.00
#
_symmetry.space_group_name_H-M   'P 1'
#
loop_
_entity.id
_entity.type
_entity.pdbx_description
1 polymer ?
#
loop_
_entity_poly.entity_id
_entity_poly.type
_entity_poly.pdbx_seq_one_letter_code
_entity_poly.pdbx_strand_id
1 'polypeptide(L)'
;MLQRLADQFETSSSTYASANGIERDADWFLLKLQEEMGELTQAWNRLTGRGRAKGRSPEEMERDLADETADILGHLLLFARRHDIDLAAAVERKWKFKPEA
;
A
#
# COMPACT_ATOMS: atom_id res chain seq x y z
N MET A 1 0.29 -13.24 11.21
CA MET A 1 0.57 -12.74 9.85
C MET A 1 0.72 -11.22 9.76
N LEU A 2 -0.34 -10.42 9.96
CA LEU A 2 -0.36 -8.97 9.61
C LEU A 2 0.75 -8.14 10.26
N GLN A 3 1.04 -8.37 11.55
CA GLN A 3 2.15 -7.68 12.24
C GLN A 3 3.51 -7.99 11.60
N ARG A 4 3.79 -9.27 11.33
CA ARG A 4 5.03 -9.70 10.67
C ARG A 4 5.19 -9.05 9.29
N LEU A 5 4.10 -8.98 8.53
CA LEU A 5 4.11 -8.33 7.22
C LEU A 5 4.34 -6.82 7.36
N ALA A 6 3.72 -6.17 8.34
CA ALA A 6 3.96 -4.76 8.65
C ALA A 6 5.43 -4.51 9.06
N ASP A 7 6.08 -5.41 9.80
CA ASP A 7 7.50 -5.31 10.15
C ASP A 7 8.41 -5.38 8.90
N GLN A 8 8.07 -6.25 7.94
CA GLN A 8 8.81 -6.38 6.68
C GLN A 8 8.67 -5.12 5.82
N PHE A 9 7.44 -4.61 5.69
CA PHE A 9 7.20 -3.33 5.01
C PHE A 9 7.93 -2.18 5.69
N GLU A 10 7.92 -2.12 7.03
CA GLU A 10 8.61 -1.06 7.78
C GLU A 10 10.12 -1.10 7.55
N THR A 11 10.72 -2.29 7.49
CA THR A 11 12.15 -2.44 7.18
C THR A 11 12.48 -1.89 5.80
N SER A 12 11.67 -2.20 4.79
CA SER A 12 11.87 -1.71 3.42
C SER A 12 11.63 -0.19 3.33
N SER A 13 10.49 0.28 3.84
CA SER A 13 10.08 1.69 3.81
C SER A 13 11.05 2.60 4.57
N SER A 14 11.51 2.19 5.75
CA SER A 14 12.50 2.96 6.54
C SER A 14 13.84 3.07 5.84
N THR A 15 14.30 1.99 5.21
CA THR A 15 15.55 1.97 4.43
C THR A 15 15.45 2.93 3.25
N TYR A 16 14.34 2.88 2.50
CA TYR A 16 14.09 3.78 1.39
C TYR A 16 14.02 5.25 1.85
N ALA A 17 13.28 5.54 2.92
CA ALA A 17 13.14 6.90 3.43
C ALA A 17 14.47 7.48 3.90
N SER A 18 15.27 6.69 4.64
CA SER A 18 16.62 7.08 5.07
C SER A 18 17.53 7.36 3.88
N ALA A 19 17.54 6.49 2.87
CA ALA A 19 18.35 6.65 1.67
C ALA A 19 18.00 7.90 0.84
N ASN A 20 16.76 8.40 0.95
CA ASN A 20 16.25 9.54 0.19
C ASN A 20 16.03 10.80 1.04
N GLY A 21 16.40 10.80 2.32
CA GLY A 21 16.22 11.94 3.22
C GLY A 21 14.75 12.31 3.49
N ILE A 22 13.86 11.32 3.47
CA ILE A 22 12.42 11.50 3.66
C ILE A 22 12.08 11.40 5.16
N GLU A 23 11.48 12.45 5.70
CA GLU A 23 10.86 12.40 7.03
C GLU A 23 9.49 11.73 6.93
N ARG A 24 9.27 10.69 7.75
CA ARG A 24 8.01 9.94 7.82
C ARG A 24 7.25 10.29 9.11
N ASP A 25 6.78 11.53 9.18
CA ASP A 25 5.92 11.97 10.29
C ASP A 25 4.54 11.29 10.23
N ALA A 26 3.63 11.63 11.14
CA ALA A 26 2.31 11.00 11.19
C ALA A 26 1.47 11.30 9.93
N ASP A 27 1.57 12.51 9.40
CA ASP A 27 0.79 12.96 8.24
C ASP A 27 1.31 12.31 6.96
N TRP A 28 2.62 12.08 6.87
CA TRP A 28 3.27 11.40 5.75
C TRP A 28 2.63 10.06 5.41
N PHE A 29 2.31 9.22 6.41
CA PHE A 29 1.70 7.91 6.15
C PHE A 29 0.29 8.03 5.57
N LEU A 30 -0.50 9.01 6.01
CA LEU A 30 -1.83 9.26 5.46
C LEU A 30 -1.75 9.84 4.04
N LEU A 31 -0.83 10.79 3.81
CA LEU A 31 -0.64 11.39 2.50
C LEU A 31 -0.10 10.39 1.47
N LYS A 32 0.82 9.51 1.87
CA LYS A 32 1.28 8.41 1.02
C LYS A 32 0.15 7.44 0.68
N LEU A 33 -0.71 7.08 1.62
CA LEU A 33 -1.90 6.27 1.31
C LEU A 33 -2.79 6.92 0.24
N GLN A 34 -2.97 8.24 0.28
CA GLN A 34 -3.71 8.98 -0.74
C GLN A 34 -3.00 8.99 -2.10
N GLU A 35 -1.66 9.10 -2.09
CA GLU A 35 -0.82 9.00 -3.29
C GLU A 35 -0.96 7.63 -3.97
N GLU A 36 -0.73 6.54 -3.23
CA GLU A 36 -0.87 5.16 -3.73
C GLU A 36 -2.28 4.89 -4.26
N MET A 37 -3.32 5.47 -3.64
CA MET A 37 -4.70 5.31 -4.11
C MET A 37 -4.90 5.99 -5.47
N GLY A 38 -4.24 7.14 -5.66
CA GLY A 38 -4.20 7.84 -6.94
C GLY A 38 -3.47 7.03 -8.01
N GLU A 39 -2.36 6.39 -7.68
CA GLU A 39 -1.59 5.56 -8.61
C GLU A 39 -2.34 4.29 -8.99
N LEU A 40 -2.92 3.57 -8.01
CA LEU A 40 -3.83 2.44 -8.24
C LEU A 40 -5.00 2.84 -9.16
N THR A 41 -5.62 3.99 -8.91
CA THR A 41 -6.73 4.50 -9.74
C THR A 41 -6.28 4.78 -11.17
N GLN A 42 -5.07 5.32 -11.35
CA GLN A 42 -4.50 5.56 -12.67
C GLN A 42 -4.19 4.25 -13.41
N ALA A 43 -3.60 3.26 -12.73
CA ALA A 43 -3.33 1.94 -13.28
C ALA A 43 -4.64 1.24 -13.71
N TRP A 44 -5.67 1.27 -12.86
CA TRP A 44 -6.99 0.74 -13.17
C TRP A 44 -7.65 1.40 -14.38
N ASN A 45 -7.62 2.74 -14.45
CA ASN A 45 -8.16 3.47 -15.58
C ASN A 45 -7.43 3.13 -16.88
N ARG A 46 -6.11 2.95 -16.82
CA ARG A 46 -5.30 2.54 -17.97
C ARG A 46 -5.69 1.14 -18.45
N LEU A 47 -5.73 0.16 -17.54
CA LEU A 47 -6.09 -1.22 -17.86
C LEU A 47 -7.51 -1.33 -18.44
N THR A 48 -8.46 -0.55 -17.92
CA THR A 48 -9.86 -0.55 -18.36
C THR A 48 -10.15 0.33 -19.58
N GLY A 49 -9.12 0.89 -20.22
CA GLY A 49 -9.25 1.70 -21.45
C GLY A 49 -9.79 3.12 -21.23
N ARG A 50 -9.87 3.61 -19.99
CA ARG A 50 -10.27 4.98 -19.62
C ARG A 50 -9.08 5.93 -19.48
N GLY A 51 -7.87 5.40 -19.45
CA GLY A 51 -6.61 6.14 -19.40
C GLY A 51 -5.72 5.85 -20.61
N ARG A 52 -4.72 6.71 -20.85
CA ARG A 52 -3.75 6.49 -21.94
C ARG A 52 -2.78 5.36 -21.56
N ALA A 53 -2.60 4.39 -22.45
CA ALA A 53 -1.65 3.29 -22.28
C ALA A 53 -0.18 3.75 -22.20
N LYS A 54 0.15 4.92 -22.76
CA LYS A 54 1.51 5.49 -22.78
C LYS A 54 2.58 4.48 -23.25
N GLY A 55 2.25 3.67 -24.27
CA GLY A 55 3.16 2.68 -24.86
C GLY A 55 3.30 1.36 -24.09
N ARG A 56 2.57 1.16 -22.99
CA ARG A 56 2.57 -0.10 -22.22
C ARG A 56 1.81 -1.21 -22.93
N SER A 57 2.32 -2.44 -22.84
CA SER A 57 1.60 -3.65 -23.24
C SER A 57 0.50 -4.01 -22.23
N PRO A 58 -0.47 -4.87 -22.60
CA PRO A 58 -1.46 -5.41 -21.67
C PRO A 58 -0.84 -6.00 -20.40
N GLU A 59 0.21 -6.80 -20.54
CA GLU A 59 0.89 -7.48 -19.44
C GLU A 59 1.60 -6.48 -18.51
N GLU A 60 2.15 -5.40 -19.08
CA GLU A 60 2.73 -4.31 -18.28
C GLU A 60 1.66 -3.55 -17.50
N MET A 61 0.48 -3.34 -18.08
CA MET A 61 -0.64 -2.67 -17.38
C MET A 61 -1.22 -3.53 -16.26
N GLU A 62 -1.27 -4.85 -16.43
CA GLU A 62 -1.67 -5.79 -15.38
C GLU A 62 -0.66 -5.82 -14.24
N ARG A 63 0.64 -5.83 -14.56
CA ARG A 63 1.71 -5.75 -13.56
C ARG A 63 1.67 -4.44 -12.80
N ASP A 64 1.57 -3.31 -13.49
CA ASP A 64 1.40 -2.00 -12.85
C ASP A 64 0.25 -2.05 -11.83
N LEU A 65 -0.93 -2.56 -12.21
CA LEU A 65 -2.07 -2.65 -11.29
C LEU A 65 -1.77 -3.51 -10.05
N ALA A 66 -1.06 -4.64 -10.22
CA ALA A 66 -0.68 -5.52 -9.12
C ALA A 66 0.32 -4.83 -8.17
N ASP A 67 1.31 -4.13 -8.73
CA ASP A 67 2.33 -3.39 -7.98
C ASP A 67 1.67 -2.29 -7.13
N GLU A 68 0.82 -1.44 -7.73
CA GLU A 68 0.11 -0.38 -7.01
C GLU A 68 -0.84 -0.94 -5.92
N THR A 69 -1.41 -2.14 -6.15
CA THR A 69 -2.24 -2.81 -5.15
C THR A 69 -1.40 -3.28 -3.95
N ALA A 70 -0.17 -3.75 -4.21
CA ALA A 70 0.78 -4.11 -3.17
C ALA A 70 1.24 -2.87 -2.38
N ASP A 71 1.43 -1.74 -3.05
CA ASP A 71 1.81 -0.48 -2.39
C ASP A 71 0.72 0.06 -1.46
N ILE A 72 -0.56 -0.03 -1.87
CA ILE A 72 -1.70 0.25 -0.99
C ILE A 72 -1.69 -0.65 0.23
N LEU A 73 -1.49 -1.96 0.05
CA LEU A 73 -1.44 -2.90 1.17
C LEU A 73 -0.28 -2.55 2.12
N GLY A 74 0.90 -2.28 1.57
CA GLY A 74 2.09 -1.91 2.33
C GLY A 74 1.87 -0.64 3.14
N HIS A 75 1.42 0.44 2.50
CA HIS A 75 1.18 1.71 3.18
C HIS A 75 0.02 1.65 4.19
N LEU A 76 -1.00 0.81 3.98
CA LEU A 76 -2.06 0.59 4.97
C LEU A 76 -1.51 -0.09 6.24
N LEU A 77 -0.63 -1.08 6.08
CA LEU A 77 0.02 -1.75 7.19
C LEU A 77 0.99 -0.82 7.94
N LEU A 78 1.75 -0.01 7.19
CA LEU A 78 2.63 1.01 7.75
C LEU A 78 1.85 2.06 8.55
N PHE A 79 0.73 2.55 8.00
CA PHE A 79 -0.17 3.47 8.68
C PHE A 79 -0.71 2.85 9.97
N ALA A 80 -1.25 1.63 9.91
CA ALA A 80 -1.76 0.94 11.09
C ALA A 80 -0.67 0.79 12.16
N ARG A 81 0.56 0.44 11.77
CA ARG A 81 1.71 0.35 12.67
C ARG A 81 2.06 1.71 13.29
N ARG A 82 2.17 2.78 12.50
CA ARG A 82 2.58 4.11 12.97
C ARG A 82 1.65 4.68 14.04
N HIS A 83 0.37 4.31 13.97
CA HIS A 83 -0.70 4.77 14.85
C HIS A 83 -1.14 3.72 15.88
N ASP A 84 -0.35 2.66 16.11
CA ASP A 84 -0.61 1.62 17.09
C ASP A 84 -1.98 0.94 16.95
N ILE A 85 -2.45 0.77 15.71
CA ILE A 85 -3.72 0.12 15.39
C ILE A 85 -3.51 -1.39 15.30
N ASP A 86 -4.16 -2.14 16.20
CA ASP A 86 -4.30 -3.60 16.05
C ASP A 86 -5.28 -3.92 14.91
N LEU A 87 -4.74 -3.96 13.69
CA LEU A 87 -5.52 -4.21 12.48
C LEU A 87 -6.12 -5.62 12.48
N ALA A 88 -5.45 -6.62 13.06
CA ALA A 88 -5.97 -7.97 13.13
C ALA A 88 -7.22 -8.04 14.01
N ALA A 89 -7.16 -7.45 15.22
CA ALA A 89 -8.32 -7.35 16.11
C ALA A 89 -9.42 -6.47 15.51
N ALA A 90 -9.08 -5.41 14.76
CA ALA A 90 -10.07 -4.59 14.05
C ALA A 90 -10.80 -5.40 12.96
N VAL A 91 -10.08 -6.24 12.20
CA VAL A 91 -10.68 -7.13 11.21
C VAL A 91 -11.58 -8.16 11.89
N GLU A 92 -11.13 -8.84 12.94
CA GLU A 92 -11.95 -9.81 13.67
C GLU A 92 -13.23 -9.19 14.22
N ARG A 93 -13.12 -8.02 14.86
CA ARG A 93 -14.26 -7.30 15.42
C ARG A 93 -15.28 -6.88 14.34
N LYS A 94 -14.80 -6.33 13.21
CA LYS A 94 -15.64 -5.72 12.17
C LYS A 94 -16.17 -6.74 11.16
N TRP A 95 -15.33 -7.68 10.73
CA TRP A 95 -15.61 -8.63 9.65
C TRP A 95 -15.89 -10.06 10.13
N LYS A 96 -15.79 -10.32 11.44
CA LYS A 96 -16.18 -11.60 12.09
C LYS A 96 -15.39 -12.83 11.64
N PHE A 97 -14.19 -12.63 11.09
CA PHE A 97 -13.23 -13.71 10.84
C PHE A 97 -11.85 -13.33 11.37
N LYS A 98 -11.04 -14.33 11.71
CA LYS A 98 -9.66 -14.12 12.14
C LYS A 98 -8.72 -14.18 10.93
N PRO A 99 -7.90 -13.14 10.69
CA PRO A 99 -6.79 -13.27 9.75
C PRO A 99 -5.88 -14.39 10.23
N GLU A 100 -5.64 -15.40 9.40
CA GLU A 100 -4.83 -16.57 9.76
C GLU A 100 -3.35 -16.18 10.00
N ALA A 101 -2.59 -17.08 10.65
CA ALA A 101 -1.27 -16.81 11.24
C ALA A 101 -0.11 -16.74 10.24
#